data_AF-A0A0D7CUK5-F1
#
_entry.id   AF-A0A0D7CUK5-F1
#
_cell.length_a   1.000
_cell.length_b   1.000
_cell.length_c   1.000
_cell.angle_alpha   90.00
_cell.angle_beta   90.00
_cell.angle_gamma   90.00
#
_symmetry.space_group_name_H-M   'P 1'
#
loop_
_entity.id
_entity.type
_entity.pdbx_description
1 polymer ?
#
loop_
_entity_poly.entity_id
_entity_poly.type
_entity_poly.pdbx_seq_one_letter_code
_entity_poly.pdbx_strand_id
1 'polypeptide(L)' 'MEKLCEVFVSLFKDRVGDIHPDGDTVVFGSESAYGLESMDTLRFVSALLPLYGDKVYDLEVEGVSTLKGLYEQLQGA' A
#
# COMPACT_ATOMS: atom_id res chain seq x y z
N MET A 1 8.84 0.00 7.02
CA MET A 1 7.93 -1.08 6.65
C MET A 1 6.79 -1.21 7.65
N GLU A 2 7.07 -1.38 8.94
CA GLU A 2 6.05 -1.52 10.01
C GLU A 2 4.87 -0.53 9.93
N LYS A 3 5.13 0.79 9.91
CA LYS A 3 4.07 1.83 9.77
C LYS A 3 3.21 1.68 8.51
N LEU A 4 3.78 1.20 7.41
CA LEU A 4 3.07 1.04 6.14
C LEU A 4 2.11 -0.15 6.21
N CYS A 5 2.53 -1.24 6.86
CA CYS A 5 1.65 -2.36 7.21
C CYS A 5 0.53 -1.93 8.17
N GLU A 6 0.82 -1.11 9.18
CA GLU A 6 -0.19 -0.63 10.14
C GLU A 6 -1.28 0.20 9.44
N VAL A 7 -0.90 1.13 8.56
CA VAL A 7 -1.86 1.92 7.78
C VAL A 7 -2.68 1.01 6.86
N PHE A 8 -2.06 0.00 6.25
CA PHE A 8 -2.74 -0.92 5.34
C PHE A 8 -3.79 -1.74 6.08
N VAL A 9 -3.40 -2.40 7.18
CA VAL A 9 -4.31 -3.19 8.00
C VAL A 9 -5.41 -2.29 8.55
N SER A 10 -5.10 -1.09 9.04
CA SER A 10 -6.11 -0.15 9.55
C SER A 10 -7.17 0.22 8.50
N LEU A 11 -6.77 0.41 7.24
CA LEU A 11 -7.69 0.79 6.16
C LEU A 11 -8.50 -0.37 5.59
N PHE A 12 -7.92 -1.57 5.55
CA PHE A 12 -8.49 -2.69 4.81
C PHE A 12 -8.79 -3.90 5.69
N LYS A 13 -8.73 -3.79 7.02
CA LYS A 13 -9.00 -4.89 7.97
C LYS A 13 -10.28 -5.65 7.64
N ASP A 14 -11.36 -4.94 7.29
CA ASP A 14 -12.65 -5.56 6.97
C ASP A 14 -12.61 -6.43 5.70
N ARG A 15 -11.64 -6.20 4.81
CA ARG A 15 -11.46 -6.90 3.54
C ARG A 15 -10.37 -7.97 3.61
N VAL A 16 -9.28 -7.69 4.32
CA VAL A 16 -8.11 -8.57 4.42
C VAL A 16 -8.11 -9.42 5.69
N GLY A 17 -9.01 -9.19 6.64
CA GLY A 17 -9.02 -9.86 7.94
C GLY A 17 -7.82 -9.46 8.80
N ASP A 18 -7.39 -10.34 9.70
CA ASP A 18 -6.18 -10.16 10.54
C ASP A 18 -4.89 -10.55 9.80
N ILE A 19 -4.88 -10.48 8.46
CA ILE A 19 -3.70 -10.82 7.67
C ILE A 19 -2.68 -9.68 7.75
N HIS A 20 -1.46 -10.04 8.14
CA HIS A 20 -0.28 -9.20 7.93
C HIS A 20 0.38 -9.64 6.62
N PRO A 21 0.07 -8.98 5.48
CA PRO A 21 0.73 -9.30 4.22
C PRO A 21 2.24 -9.20 4.39
N ASP A 22 2.95 -10.21 3.89
CA ASP A 22 4.40 -10.06 3.71
C ASP A 22 4.64 -8.93 2.69
N GLY A 23 5.82 -8.29 2.76
CA GLY A 23 6.08 -7.13 1.91
C GLY A 23 5.94 -7.43 0.41
N ASP A 24 6.17 -8.67 0.00
CA ASP A 24 6.13 -9.12 -1.40
C ASP A 24 4.70 -9.53 -1.85
N THR A 25 3.74 -9.62 -0.93
CA THR A 25 2.35 -9.97 -1.24
C THR A 25 1.74 -8.90 -2.15
N VAL A 26 1.14 -9.35 -3.25
CA VAL A 26 0.33 -8.50 -4.13
C VAL A 26 -0.96 -8.15 -3.40
N VAL A 27 -0.99 -6.93 -2.89
CA VAL A 27 -2.10 -6.39 -2.12
C VAL A 27 -3.03 -5.53 -2.96
N PHE A 28 -2.56 -4.95 -4.07
CA PHE A 28 -3.37 -4.08 -4.95
C PHE A 28 -3.38 -4.58 -6.40
N GLY A 29 -4.41 -4.16 -7.15
CA GLY A 29 -4.58 -4.45 -8.56
C GLY A 29 -5.38 -5.72 -8.84
N SER A 30 -5.57 -6.04 -10.12
CA SER A 30 -6.39 -7.17 -10.58
C SER A 30 -5.88 -8.55 -10.13
N GLU A 31 -4.60 -8.64 -9.77
CA GLU A 31 -3.96 -9.86 -9.26
C GLU A 31 -3.98 -9.93 -7.72
N SER A 32 -4.54 -8.92 -7.05
CA SER A 32 -4.70 -8.90 -5.60
C SER A 32 -5.67 -9.98 -5.13
N ALA A 33 -5.23 -10.80 -4.17
CA ALA A 33 -6.08 -11.78 -3.49
C ALA A 33 -7.20 -11.12 -2.65
N TYR A 34 -7.12 -9.80 -2.43
CA TYR A 34 -8.04 -9.02 -1.59
C TYR A 34 -9.04 -8.19 -2.41
N GLY A 35 -8.93 -8.24 -3.74
CA GLY A 35 -9.73 -7.46 -4.69
C GLY A 35 -9.58 -5.95 -4.50
N LEU A 36 -8.45 -5.48 -3.95
CA LEU A 36 -8.20 -4.05 -3.75
C LEU A 36 -7.85 -3.42 -5.10
N GLU A 37 -8.78 -2.65 -5.64
CA GLU A 37 -8.70 -2.06 -6.97
C GLU A 37 -8.03 -0.68 -6.93
N SER A 38 -7.91 -0.01 -8.08
CA SER A 38 -7.23 1.29 -8.20
C SER A 38 -7.73 2.35 -7.22
N MET A 39 -9.04 2.35 -6.88
CA MET A 39 -9.60 3.27 -5.88
C MET A 39 -9.11 2.98 -4.46
N ASP A 40 -8.89 1.70 -4.12
CA ASP A 40 -8.30 1.32 -2.84
C ASP A 40 -6.83 1.72 -2.78
N THR A 41 -6.09 1.55 -3.87
CA THR A 41 -4.70 2.04 -3.97
C THR A 41 -4.61 3.54 -3.73
N LEU A 42 -5.47 4.35 -4.36
CA LEU A 42 -5.50 5.79 -4.15
C LEU A 42 -5.86 6.16 -2.70
N ARG A 43 -6.81 5.45 -2.10
CA ARG A 43 -7.19 5.64 -0.69
C ARG A 43 -6.01 5.33 0.24
N PHE A 44 -5.27 4.27 -0.06
CA PHE A 44 -4.07 3.89 0.68
C PHE A 44 -2.97 4.95 0.57
N VAL A 45 -2.61 5.32 -0.66
CA VAL A 45 -1.60 6.37 -0.93
C VAL A 45 -1.97 7.70 -0.26
N SER A 46 -3.25 8.08 -0.30
CA SER A 46 -3.74 9.30 0.38
C SER A 46 -3.56 9.24 1.89
N ALA A 47 -3.71 8.06 2.51
CA ALA A 47 -3.49 7.89 3.95
C ALA A 47 -2.00 7.90 4.33
N LEU A 48 -1.10 7.73 3.37
CA LEU A 48 0.34 7.82 3.57
C LEU A 48 0.86 9.27 3.50
N LEU A 49 0.07 10.22 2.98
CA LEU A 49 0.43 11.66 2.91
C LEU A 49 0.96 12.23 4.24
N PRO A 50 0.30 12.00 5.41
CA PRO A 50 0.79 12.56 6.68
C PRO A 50 2.12 11.96 7.15
N LEU A 51 2.51 10.80 6.63
CA LEU A 51 3.72 10.08 7.03
C LEU A 51 4.90 10.36 6.10
N TYR A 52 4.63 10.50 4.79
CA TYR A 52 5.65 10.57 3.75
C TYR A 52 5.66 11.89 2.96
N GLY A 53 4.70 12.78 3.19
CA GLY A 53 4.65 14.10 2.56
C GLY A 53 4.48 14.00 1.05
N ASP A 54 5.18 14.85 0.30
CA ASP A 54 5.02 14.90 -1.16
C ASP A 54 5.56 13.66 -1.89
N LYS A 55 6.34 12.80 -1.22
CA LYS A 55 6.90 11.57 -1.82
C LYS A 55 5.85 10.59 -2.33
N VAL A 56 4.63 10.66 -1.80
CA VAL A 56 3.52 9.82 -2.31
C VAL A 56 3.05 10.25 -3.70
N TYR A 57 3.34 11.48 -4.14
CA TYR A 57 3.01 11.93 -5.50
C TYR A 57 3.98 11.42 -6.54
N ASP A 58 5.20 11.03 -6.14
CA ASP A 58 6.22 10.46 -7.01
C ASP A 58 6.08 8.93 -7.15
N LEU A 59 5.03 8.33 -6.59
CA LEU A 59 4.80 6.89 -6.68
C LEU A 59 4.46 6.46 -8.10
N GLU A 60 5.20 5.49 -8.59
CA GLU A 60 4.99 4.86 -9.89
C GLU A 60 4.07 3.63 -9.75
N VAL A 61 3.10 3.53 -10.67
CA VAL A 61 2.08 2.47 -10.68
C VAL A 61 2.68 1.05 -10.71
N GLU A 62 3.87 0.86 -11.26
CA GLU A 62 4.50 -0.46 -11.35
C GLU A 62 4.92 -1.01 -9.98
N GLY A 63 5.22 -0.16 -8.99
CA GLY A 63 5.62 -0.59 -7.65
C GLY A 63 4.54 -0.44 -6.58
N VAL A 64 3.32 -0.02 -6.93
CA VAL A 64 2.23 0.12 -5.93
C VAL A 64 1.48 -1.17 -5.63
N SER A 65 1.73 -2.25 -6.37
CA SER A 65 1.01 -3.52 -6.23
C SER A 65 1.33 -4.28 -4.94
N THR A 66 2.53 -4.05 -4.37
CA THR A 66 3.01 -4.70 -3.13
C THR A 66 3.41 -3.65 -2.09
N LEU A 67 3.36 -4.02 -0.81
CA LEU A 67 3.75 -3.09 0.26
C LEU A 67 5.25 -2.81 0.27
N LYS A 68 6.07 -3.77 -0.14
CA LYS A 68 7.51 -3.61 -0.29
C LYS A 68 7.85 -2.67 -1.43
N GLY A 69 7.20 -2.81 -2.59
CA GLY A 69 7.41 -1.88 -3.72
C GLY A 69 7.09 -0.44 -3.32
N LEU A 70 5.97 -0.22 -2.64
CA LEU A 70 5.61 1.08 -2.06
C LEU A 70 6.67 1.57 -1.07
N TYR A 71 7.11 0.70 -0.17
CA TYR A 71 8.12 1.08 0.81
C TYR A 71 9.45 1.45 0.16
N GLU A 72 9.91 0.69 -0.83
CA GLU A 72 11.15 0.96 -1.57
C GLU A 72 11.08 2.30 -2.31
N GLN A 73 9.98 2.60 -2.99
CA GLN A 73 9.79 3.91 -3.63
C GLN A 73 9.79 5.07 -2.61
N LEU A 74 9.10 4.90 -1.47
CA LEU A 74 9.04 5.93 -0.42
C LEU A 74 10.36 6.13 0.34
N GLN A 75 11.26 5.14 0.33
CA GLN A 75 12.62 5.25 0.88
C GLN A 75 13.62 5.79 -0.16
N GLY A 76 13.38 5.56 -1.45
CA GLY A 76 14.27 5.93 -2.55
C GLY A 76 14.02 7.32 -3.16
N ALA A 77 12.86 7.94 -2.89
CA ALA A 77 12.52 9.32 -3.27
C ALA A 77 13.04 10.36 -2.25
#